data_AF-A0A0P7I588-F1
#
_entry.id   AF-A0A0P7I588-F1
#
_cell.length_a   1.000
_cell.length_b   1.000
_cell.length_c   1.000
_cell.angle_alpha   90.00
_cell.angle_beta   90.00
_cell.angle_gamma   90.00
#
_symmetry.space_group_name_H-M   'P 1'
#
loop_
_entity.id
_entity.type
_entity.pdbx_description
1 polymer ?
#
loop_
_entity_poly.entity_id
_entity_poly.type
_entity_poly.pdbx_seq_one_letter_code
_entity_poly.pdbx_strand_id
1 'polypeptide(L)'
;MDSTSPRERLYEVFTDLDTDVETKVDRALQIGTEYFDLPLGFLTRIDDGSQEIVQAVGDHELIQPGETCPLEDAYCRRTVDVEGVLAVQDANDSSISERAIDVFDLGTYIGAKVVVDEELYGTVCFADEAERAQPFPEADELFLELLSTLVSTAIQRRRHDQEIEARNDHLRREKQRFEGIAENSFDILFRVGHDAEFTYVSSAVEPTLGYAPADLTGSPSTSS
;
A
#
# COMPACT_ATOMS: atom_id res chain seq x y z
N MET A 1 5.30 9.58 33.93
CA MET A 1 4.42 9.52 32.75
C MET A 1 5.37 9.54 31.59
N ASP A 2 5.64 8.38 30.99
CA ASP A 2 6.51 8.29 29.82
C ASP A 2 5.88 9.12 28.70
N SER A 3 6.45 10.29 28.44
CA SER A 3 6.14 11.03 27.21
C SER A 3 7.01 10.41 26.12
N THR A 4 6.60 9.25 25.62
CA THR A 4 7.20 8.62 24.44
C THR A 4 7.25 9.67 23.34
N SER A 5 8.43 9.88 22.75
CA SER A 5 8.63 10.90 21.73
C SER A 5 7.73 10.63 20.51
N PRO A 6 7.33 11.67 19.75
CA PRO A 6 6.51 11.50 18.54
C PRO A 6 7.10 10.48 17.56
N ARG A 7 8.43 10.42 17.46
CA ARG A 7 9.15 9.44 16.62
C ARG A 7 8.98 8.00 17.12
N GLU A 8 9.12 7.78 18.43
CA GLU A 8 8.90 6.46 19.04
C GLU A 8 7.44 6.02 18.85
N ARG A 9 6.47 6.91 19.03
CA ARG A 9 5.04 6.62 18.74
C ARG A 9 4.83 6.19 17.29
N LEU A 10 5.45 6.86 16.32
CA LEU A 10 5.40 6.44 14.91
C LEU A 10 5.98 5.03 14.72
N TYR A 11 7.16 4.75 15.29
CA TYR A 11 7.76 3.42 15.17
C TYR A 11 6.88 2.32 15.78
N GLU A 12 6.28 2.56 16.94
CA GLU A 12 5.35 1.63 17.58
C GLU A 12 4.15 1.30 16.67
N VAL A 13 3.57 2.32 16.01
CA VAL A 13 2.46 2.13 15.06
C VAL A 13 2.87 1.21 13.89
N PHE A 14 4.02 1.45 13.28
CA PHE A 14 4.44 0.70 12.08
C PHE A 14 5.07 -0.67 12.38
N THR A 15 5.47 -0.94 13.63
CA THR A 15 6.01 -2.24 14.06
C THR A 15 4.94 -3.21 14.55
N ASP A 16 3.75 -2.74 14.90
CA ASP A 16 2.58 -3.58 15.18
C ASP A 16 2.23 -4.45 13.97
N LEU A 17 2.25 -5.78 14.09
CA LEU A 17 2.00 -6.70 12.99
C LEU A 17 0.53 -7.09 12.84
N ASP A 18 -0.30 -6.83 13.85
CA ASP A 18 -1.69 -7.26 13.91
C ASP A 18 -2.66 -6.21 13.33
N THR A 19 -2.17 -4.98 13.14
CA THR A 19 -2.94 -3.86 12.60
C THR A 19 -2.73 -3.70 11.10
N ASP A 20 -3.82 -3.48 10.36
CA ASP A 20 -3.80 -3.19 8.92
C ASP A 20 -3.15 -1.84 8.58
N VAL A 21 -2.79 -1.66 7.31
CA VAL A 21 -2.05 -0.48 6.85
C VAL A 21 -2.90 0.79 6.96
N GLU A 22 -4.19 0.72 6.67
CA GLU A 22 -5.09 1.87 6.77
C GLU A 22 -5.11 2.39 8.21
N THR A 23 -5.37 1.54 9.18
CA THR A 23 -5.40 1.91 10.60
C THR A 23 -4.04 2.47 11.08
N LYS A 24 -2.92 1.94 10.56
CA LYS A 24 -1.59 2.48 10.86
C LYS A 24 -1.40 3.90 10.31
N VAL A 25 -1.79 4.12 9.06
CA VAL A 25 -1.71 5.44 8.44
C VAL A 25 -2.61 6.43 9.17
N ASP A 26 -3.84 6.07 9.57
CA ASP A 26 -4.72 6.96 10.33
C ASP A 26 -4.07 7.41 11.65
N ARG A 27 -3.46 6.46 12.38
CA ARG A 27 -2.72 6.78 13.62
C ARG A 27 -1.48 7.63 13.34
N ALA A 28 -0.76 7.37 12.26
CA ALA A 28 0.41 8.16 11.88
C ALA A 28 0.01 9.60 11.51
N LEU A 29 -1.10 9.80 10.80
CA LEU A 29 -1.66 11.11 10.51
C LEU A 29 -2.06 11.84 11.79
N GLN A 30 -2.72 11.16 12.75
CA GLN A 30 -3.03 11.77 14.05
C GLN A 30 -1.78 12.22 14.80
N ILE A 31 -0.73 11.38 14.84
CA ILE A 31 0.55 11.75 15.46
C ILE A 31 1.18 12.95 14.74
N GLY A 32 1.11 12.99 13.41
CA GLY A 32 1.60 14.11 12.61
C GLY A 32 0.84 15.41 12.89
N THR A 33 -0.50 15.38 12.92
CA THR A 33 -1.32 16.56 13.25
C THR A 33 -0.99 17.12 14.63
N GLU A 34 -0.80 16.24 15.63
CA GLU A 34 -0.37 16.65 16.97
C GLU A 34 1.05 17.22 16.99
N TYR A 35 1.96 16.64 16.20
CA TYR A 35 3.37 17.03 16.17
C TYR A 35 3.58 18.39 15.50
N PHE A 36 2.96 18.61 14.34
CA PHE A 36 3.10 19.85 13.57
C PHE A 36 2.22 20.99 14.11
N ASP A 37 1.29 20.68 15.02
CA ASP A 37 0.23 21.59 15.49
C ASP A 37 -0.60 22.10 14.29
N LEU A 38 -1.05 21.15 13.46
CA LEU A 38 -1.85 21.41 12.26
C LEU A 38 -3.15 20.60 12.34
N PRO A 39 -4.32 21.20 12.04
CA PRO A 39 -5.61 20.53 12.19
C PRO A 39 -5.87 19.46 11.12
N LEU A 40 -5.22 19.55 9.96
CA LEU A 40 -5.43 18.64 8.84
C LEU A 40 -4.21 17.76 8.61
N GLY A 41 -4.44 16.47 8.38
CA GLY A 41 -3.44 15.52 7.93
C GLY A 41 -4.06 14.53 6.95
N PHE A 42 -3.45 14.29 5.79
CA PHE A 42 -4.03 13.45 4.76
C PHE A 42 -2.99 12.69 3.94
N LEU A 43 -3.37 11.50 3.50
CA LEU A 43 -2.65 10.69 2.53
C LEU A 43 -3.43 10.74 1.20
N THR A 44 -2.71 11.00 0.12
CA THR A 44 -3.25 10.96 -1.23
C THR A 44 -2.74 9.75 -1.99
N ARG A 45 -3.51 9.34 -3.01
CA ARG A 45 -3.08 8.47 -4.09
C ARG A 45 -3.17 9.23 -5.40
N ILE A 46 -2.17 9.07 -6.24
CA ILE A 46 -2.12 9.71 -7.56
C ILE A 46 -2.17 8.60 -8.61
N ASP A 47 -3.12 8.70 -9.53
CA ASP A 47 -3.26 7.79 -10.66
C ASP A 47 -3.77 8.55 -11.89
N ASP A 48 -3.18 8.28 -13.05
CA ASP A 48 -3.51 8.89 -14.35
C ASP A 48 -3.75 10.42 -14.32
N GLY A 49 -2.90 11.17 -13.58
CA GLY A 49 -3.00 12.62 -13.44
C GLY A 49 -4.15 13.11 -12.54
N SER A 50 -4.87 12.21 -11.88
CA SER A 50 -5.86 12.50 -10.85
C SER A 50 -5.28 12.23 -9.47
N GLN A 51 -5.65 13.06 -8.50
CA GLN A 51 -5.37 12.86 -7.09
C GLN A 51 -6.65 12.44 -6.37
N GLU A 52 -6.52 11.47 -5.46
CA GLU A 52 -7.58 11.01 -4.56
C GLU A 52 -7.09 11.11 -3.11
N ILE A 53 -7.92 11.65 -2.22
CA ILE A 53 -7.68 11.56 -0.78
C ILE A 53 -8.04 10.13 -0.35
N VAL A 54 -7.07 9.33 0.08
CA VAL A 54 -7.35 7.97 0.57
C VAL A 54 -7.62 7.93 2.06
N GLN A 55 -6.98 8.81 2.83
CA GLN A 55 -7.15 8.93 4.28
C GLN A 55 -6.99 10.38 4.71
N ALA A 56 -7.76 10.80 5.71
CA ALA A 56 -7.70 12.15 6.25
C ALA A 56 -8.01 12.17 7.75
N VAL A 57 -7.41 13.15 8.43
CA VAL A 57 -7.64 13.54 9.82
C VAL A 57 -7.93 15.04 9.81
N GLY A 58 -8.94 15.45 10.57
CA GLY A 58 -9.42 16.83 10.62
C GLY A 58 -10.78 17.01 9.94
N ASP A 59 -11.33 18.22 10.07
CA ASP A 59 -12.64 18.58 9.52
C ASP A 59 -12.44 19.65 8.44
N HIS A 60 -12.54 19.23 7.18
CA HIS A 60 -12.43 20.10 6.01
C HIS A 60 -13.26 19.51 4.87
N GLU A 61 -14.11 20.32 4.22
CA GLU A 61 -15.14 19.83 3.30
C GLU A 61 -14.57 19.09 2.08
N LEU A 62 -13.41 19.51 1.57
CA LEU A 62 -12.79 18.97 0.35
C LEU A 62 -11.63 17.99 0.61
N ILE A 63 -11.24 17.79 1.87
CA ILE A 63 -10.10 16.93 2.26
C ILE A 63 -10.69 15.78 3.07
N GLN A 64 -11.47 14.95 2.38
CA GLN A 64 -12.15 13.79 2.96
C GLN A 64 -11.86 12.53 2.12
N PRO A 65 -11.83 11.34 2.75
CA PRO A 65 -11.58 10.10 2.00
C PRO A 65 -12.57 9.92 0.84
N GLY A 66 -12.04 9.66 -0.35
CA GLY A 66 -12.79 9.50 -1.60
C GLY A 66 -12.94 10.78 -2.43
N GLU A 67 -12.60 11.95 -1.89
CA GLU A 67 -12.57 13.19 -2.67
C GLU A 67 -11.44 13.15 -3.71
N THR A 68 -11.72 13.69 -4.90
CA THR A 68 -10.80 13.64 -6.04
C THR A 68 -10.70 14.98 -6.75
N CYS A 69 -9.51 15.26 -7.30
CA CYS A 69 -9.28 16.43 -8.15
C CYS A 69 -8.17 16.16 -9.17
N PRO A 70 -8.13 16.89 -10.29
CA PRO A 70 -6.97 16.87 -11.18
C PRO A 70 -5.70 17.26 -10.42
N LEU A 71 -4.60 16.51 -10.61
CA LEU A 71 -3.32 16.81 -9.95
C LEU A 71 -2.84 18.23 -10.27
N GLU A 72 -3.18 18.77 -11.43
CA GLU A 72 -2.82 20.14 -11.80
C GLU A 72 -3.48 21.23 -10.93
N ASP A 73 -4.63 20.92 -10.34
CA ASP A 73 -5.39 21.83 -9.49
C ASP A 73 -5.14 21.53 -7.99
N ALA A 74 -4.34 20.51 -7.66
CA ALA A 74 -4.09 20.06 -6.29
C ALA A 74 -2.87 20.75 -5.64
N TYR A 75 -2.95 21.00 -4.33
CA TYR A 75 -1.80 21.48 -3.52
C TYR A 75 -0.59 20.54 -3.61
N CYS A 76 -0.82 19.22 -3.70
CA CYS A 76 0.25 18.23 -3.71
C CYS A 76 1.05 18.20 -5.02
N ARG A 77 0.58 18.86 -6.09
CA ARG A 77 1.31 18.96 -7.38
C ARG A 77 2.75 19.35 -7.15
N ARG A 78 2.97 20.37 -6.32
CA ARG A 78 4.32 20.90 -6.13
C ARG A 78 5.18 19.98 -5.26
N THR A 79 4.56 19.28 -4.30
CA THR A 79 5.24 18.22 -3.54
C THR A 79 5.73 17.11 -4.46
N VAL A 80 4.99 16.82 -5.54
CA VAL A 80 5.39 15.86 -6.57
C VAL A 80 6.58 16.33 -7.42
N ASP A 81 6.79 17.64 -7.56
CA ASP A 81 7.86 18.20 -8.40
C ASP A 81 9.20 18.43 -7.67
N VAL A 82 9.23 18.35 -6.33
CA VAL A 82 10.46 18.55 -5.52
C VAL A 82 11.11 17.23 -5.13
N GLU A 83 12.44 17.22 -4.97
CA GLU A 83 13.12 16.13 -4.26
C GLU A 83 13.03 16.40 -2.74
N GLY A 84 12.51 15.43 -1.97
CA GLY A 84 12.35 15.55 -0.52
C GLY A 84 11.02 16.15 -0.07
N VAL A 85 11.06 16.93 1.01
CA VAL A 85 9.89 17.58 1.63
C VAL A 85 9.61 18.93 0.96
N LEU A 86 8.32 19.21 0.74
CA LEU A 86 7.85 20.56 0.45
C LEU A 86 7.23 21.16 1.72
N ALA A 87 7.76 22.29 2.17
CA ALA A 87 7.22 23.06 3.28
C ALA A 87 6.87 24.48 2.80
N VAL A 88 5.59 24.87 2.90
CA VAL A 88 5.05 26.16 2.49
C VAL A 88 4.37 26.84 3.68
N GLN A 89 4.67 28.13 3.86
CA GLN A 89 4.25 28.93 5.02
C GLN A 89 3.22 30.01 4.66
N ASP A 90 3.05 30.29 3.37
CA ASP A 90 2.20 31.35 2.84
C ASP A 90 1.60 30.87 1.51
N ALA A 91 0.29 30.95 1.37
CA ALA A 91 -0.44 30.64 0.15
C ALA A 91 -0.01 31.53 -1.03
N ASN A 92 0.60 32.69 -0.79
CA ASN A 92 1.14 33.58 -1.82
C ASN A 92 2.55 33.18 -2.31
N ASP A 93 3.08 32.03 -1.87
CA ASP A 93 4.25 31.45 -2.48
C ASP A 93 3.93 31.08 -3.94
N SER A 94 4.60 31.76 -4.88
CA SER A 94 4.47 31.59 -6.34
C SER A 94 4.68 30.15 -6.85
N SER A 95 5.08 29.24 -5.98
CA SER A 95 5.22 27.82 -6.27
C SER A 95 3.90 27.03 -6.24
N ILE A 96 2.83 27.56 -5.64
CA ILE A 96 1.50 26.93 -5.61
C ILE A 96 0.60 27.50 -6.73
N SER A 97 -0.22 26.64 -7.35
CA SER A 97 -1.20 27.06 -8.36
C SER A 97 -2.26 27.96 -7.74
N GLU A 98 -2.55 29.10 -8.36
CA GLU A 98 -3.66 29.99 -7.96
C GLU A 98 -4.98 29.23 -7.80
N ARG A 99 -5.24 28.23 -8.65
CA ARG A 99 -6.45 27.39 -8.52
C ARG A 99 -6.46 26.52 -7.29
N ALA A 100 -5.31 26.02 -6.86
CA ALA A 100 -5.24 25.21 -5.64
C ALA A 100 -5.61 26.11 -4.45
N ILE A 101 -5.03 27.31 -4.40
CA ILE A 101 -5.31 28.31 -3.36
C ILE A 101 -6.80 28.69 -3.36
N ASP A 102 -7.37 29.00 -4.52
CA ASP A 102 -8.79 29.36 -4.64
C ASP A 102 -9.76 28.24 -4.22
N VAL A 103 -9.36 26.98 -4.36
CA VAL A 103 -10.23 25.81 -4.11
C VAL A 103 -10.13 25.32 -2.68
N PHE A 104 -8.93 25.23 -2.11
CA PHE A 104 -8.74 24.63 -0.78
C PHE A 104 -8.40 25.64 0.33
N ASP A 105 -8.08 26.90 0.00
CA ASP A 105 -7.86 28.01 0.95
C ASP A 105 -6.89 27.67 2.11
N LEU A 106 -5.80 26.93 1.81
CA LEU A 106 -4.81 26.54 2.81
C LEU A 106 -3.73 27.61 2.97
N GLY A 107 -3.62 28.21 4.16
CA GLY A 107 -2.58 29.16 4.53
C GLY A 107 -1.24 28.52 4.91
N THR A 108 -1.24 27.26 5.37
CA THR A 108 -0.03 26.52 5.74
C THR A 108 -0.06 25.10 5.20
N TYR A 109 1.06 24.61 4.67
CA TYR A 109 1.16 23.27 4.11
C TYR A 109 2.56 22.67 4.28
N ILE A 110 2.66 21.42 4.70
CA ILE A 110 3.88 20.62 4.65
C ILE A 110 3.56 19.24 4.11
N GLY A 111 4.33 18.76 3.12
CA GLY A 111 4.04 17.50 2.45
C GLY A 111 5.28 16.81 1.90
N ALA A 112 5.23 15.48 1.84
CA ALA A 112 6.28 14.65 1.25
C ALA A 112 5.69 13.62 0.30
N LYS A 113 6.49 13.20 -0.69
CA LYS A 113 6.12 12.10 -1.59
C LYS A 113 6.06 10.79 -0.84
N VAL A 114 5.11 9.96 -1.26
CA VAL A 114 5.05 8.54 -0.92
C VAL A 114 5.42 7.79 -2.19
N VAL A 115 6.50 7.02 -2.14
CA VAL A 115 7.06 6.29 -3.29
C VAL A 115 7.03 4.81 -2.97
N VAL A 116 6.39 4.02 -3.82
CA VAL A 116 6.19 2.59 -3.63
C VAL A 116 6.70 1.90 -4.88
N ASP A 117 7.64 0.96 -4.72
CA ASP A 117 8.27 0.24 -5.83
C ASP A 117 8.89 1.18 -6.88
N GLU A 118 9.59 2.23 -6.41
CA GLU A 118 10.23 3.28 -7.24
C GLU A 118 9.25 4.16 -8.03
N GLU A 119 7.95 3.96 -7.88
CA GLU A 119 6.90 4.75 -8.52
C GLU A 119 6.20 5.68 -7.52
N LEU A 120 5.76 6.85 -8.00
CA LEU A 120 4.98 7.78 -7.20
C LEU A 120 3.63 7.13 -6.85
N TYR A 121 3.41 6.87 -5.56
CA TYR A 121 2.10 6.45 -5.06
C TYR A 121 1.18 7.64 -4.83
N GLY A 122 1.74 8.72 -4.25
CA GLY A 122 0.98 9.90 -3.83
C GLY A 122 1.79 10.77 -2.88
N THR A 123 1.12 11.44 -1.95
CA THR A 123 1.76 12.31 -0.96
C THR A 123 1.14 12.15 0.42
N VAL A 124 1.95 12.37 1.45
CA VAL A 124 1.45 12.56 2.82
C VAL A 124 1.66 14.01 3.21
N CYS A 125 0.60 14.64 3.71
CA CYS A 125 0.50 16.09 3.83
C CYS A 125 -0.16 16.49 5.14
N PHE A 126 0.20 17.66 5.63
CA PHE A 126 -0.41 18.31 6.78
C PHE A 126 -0.63 19.78 6.46
N ALA A 127 -1.76 20.33 6.90
CA ALA A 127 -2.16 21.67 6.52
C ALA A 127 -3.04 22.37 7.56
N ASP A 128 -3.12 23.68 7.41
CA ASP A 128 -4.07 24.57 8.09
C ASP A 128 -4.58 25.61 7.09
N GLU A 129 -5.81 26.07 7.27
CA GLU A 129 -6.35 27.25 6.60
C GLU A 129 -5.63 28.52 7.08
N ALA A 130 -5.19 28.54 8.34
CA ALA A 130 -4.44 29.66 8.89
C ALA A 130 -2.98 29.72 8.39
N GLU A 131 -2.48 30.93 8.16
CA GLU A 131 -1.07 31.20 7.91
C GLU A 131 -0.22 30.97 9.16
N ARG A 132 1.02 30.51 8.96
CA ARG A 132 1.98 30.28 10.05
C ARG A 132 3.02 31.39 10.11
N ALA A 133 3.23 31.95 11.31
CA ALA A 133 4.17 33.05 11.51
C ALA A 133 5.66 32.66 11.44
N GLN A 134 5.99 31.38 11.64
CA GLN A 134 7.37 30.88 11.65
C GLN A 134 7.54 29.70 10.69
N PRO A 135 8.71 29.58 10.03
CA PRO A 135 9.01 28.44 9.18
C PRO A 135 9.00 27.13 9.94
N PHE A 136 8.69 26.05 9.21
CA PHE A 136 8.93 24.70 9.72
C PHE A 136 10.43 24.53 9.99
N PRO A 137 10.84 24.12 11.21
CA PRO A 137 12.22 23.79 11.50
C PRO A 137 12.66 22.52 10.74
N GLU A 138 13.96 22.36 10.52
CA GLU A 138 14.54 21.16 9.89
C GLU A 138 14.13 19.85 10.60
N ALA A 139 13.90 19.90 11.92
CA ALA A 139 13.41 18.76 12.69
C ALA A 139 12.03 18.26 12.21
N ASP A 140 11.18 19.16 11.72
CA ASP A 140 9.84 18.89 11.21
C ASP A 140 9.91 18.24 9.82
N GLU A 141 10.80 18.73 8.96
CA GLU A 141 11.09 18.11 7.66
C GLU A 141 11.59 16.67 7.86
N LEU A 142 12.59 16.46 8.73
CA LEU A 142 13.11 15.13 9.05
C LEU A 142 12.06 14.20 9.67
N PHE A 143 11.12 14.76 10.43
CA PHE A 143 9.99 13.99 10.97
C PHE A 143 9.04 13.55 9.86
N LEU A 144 8.73 14.44 8.91
CA LEU A 144 7.88 14.13 7.77
C LEU A 144 8.52 13.12 6.82
N GLU A 145 9.84 13.21 6.59
CA GLU A 145 10.60 12.22 5.81
C GLU A 145 10.54 10.83 6.43
N LEU A 146 10.67 10.74 7.76
CA LEU A 146 10.51 9.49 8.47
C LEU A 146 9.10 8.94 8.29
N LEU A 147 8.08 9.77 8.49
CA LEU A 147 6.69 9.38 8.35
C LEU A 147 6.39 8.89 6.92
N SER A 148 6.81 9.63 5.89
CA SER A 148 6.60 9.26 4.50
C SER A 148 7.29 7.95 4.15
N THR A 149 8.50 7.72 4.68
CA THR A 149 9.25 6.46 4.49
C THR A 149 8.52 5.28 5.13
N LEU A 150 8.00 5.45 6.34
CA LEU A 150 7.25 4.40 7.06
C LEU A 150 5.94 4.08 6.35
N VAL A 151 5.20 5.09 5.90
CA VAL A 151 3.97 4.93 5.10
C VAL A 151 4.27 4.19 3.78
N SER A 152 5.31 4.63 3.05
CA SER A 152 5.75 4.00 1.81
C SER A 152 6.04 2.51 2.00
N THR A 153 6.82 2.19 3.05
CA THR A 153 7.20 0.81 3.38
C THR A 153 5.98 -0.05 3.74
N ALA A 154 5.03 0.50 4.50
CA ALA A 154 3.81 -0.20 4.88
C ALA A 154 2.93 -0.52 3.66
N ILE A 155 2.76 0.43 2.76
CA ILE A 155 1.98 0.25 1.52
C ILE A 155 2.67 -0.77 0.61
N GLN A 156 3.99 -0.68 0.43
CA GLN A 156 4.76 -1.64 -0.36
C GLN A 156 4.58 -3.06 0.16
N ARG A 157 4.71 -3.25 1.48
CA ARG A 157 4.54 -4.56 2.12
C ARG A 157 3.15 -5.13 1.86
N ARG A 158 2.10 -4.31 2.01
CA ARG A 158 0.73 -4.74 1.73
C ARG A 158 0.54 -5.16 0.27
N ARG A 159 1.06 -4.39 -0.69
CA ARG A 159 0.98 -4.76 -2.12
C ARG A 159 1.64 -6.12 -2.37
N HIS A 160 2.82 -6.33 -1.81
CA HIS A 160 3.53 -7.60 -1.95
C HIS A 160 2.76 -8.78 -1.35
N ASP A 161 2.19 -8.60 -0.15
CA ASP A 161 1.39 -9.64 0.50
C ASP A 161 0.13 -9.99 -0.33
N GLN A 162 -0.53 -8.97 -0.90
CA GLN A 162 -1.70 -9.15 -1.78
C GLN A 162 -1.34 -9.85 -3.09
N GLU A 163 -0.20 -9.54 -3.70
CA GLU A 163 0.29 -10.22 -4.91
C GLU A 163 0.59 -11.70 -4.66
N ILE A 164 1.21 -12.01 -3.52
CA ILE A 164 1.47 -13.39 -3.10
C ILE A 164 0.16 -14.15 -2.93
N GLU A 165 -0.81 -13.56 -2.23
CA GLU A 165 -2.12 -14.17 -2.01
C GLU A 165 -2.85 -14.42 -3.34
N ALA A 166 -2.91 -13.41 -4.22
CA ALA A 166 -3.54 -13.53 -5.53
C ALA A 166 -2.89 -14.62 -6.40
N ARG A 167 -1.54 -14.71 -6.39
CA ARG A 167 -0.80 -15.75 -7.10
C ARG A 167 -1.07 -17.14 -6.53
N ASN A 168 -1.10 -17.28 -5.21
CA ASN A 168 -1.42 -18.55 -4.56
C ASN A 168 -2.84 -19.02 -4.90
N ASP A 169 -3.80 -18.10 -4.90
CA ASP A 169 -5.18 -18.40 -5.27
C ASP A 169 -5.33 -18.76 -6.74
N HIS A 170 -4.61 -18.10 -7.63
CA HIS A 170 -4.57 -18.47 -9.03
C HIS A 170 -4.03 -19.90 -9.22
N LEU A 171 -2.88 -20.23 -8.62
CA LEU A 171 -2.29 -21.57 -8.68
C LEU A 171 -3.23 -22.64 -8.09
N ARG A 172 -3.94 -22.35 -6.99
CA ARG A 172 -4.94 -23.25 -6.41
C ARG A 172 -6.08 -23.52 -7.39
N ARG A 173 -6.60 -22.49 -8.06
CA ARG A 173 -7.68 -22.63 -9.05
C ARG A 173 -7.23 -23.42 -10.28
N GLU A 174 -6.02 -23.20 -10.77
CA GLU A 174 -5.46 -23.96 -11.88
C GLU A 174 -5.28 -25.44 -11.54
N LYS A 175 -4.73 -25.74 -10.35
CA LYS A 175 -4.60 -27.11 -9.86
C LYS A 175 -5.95 -27.82 -9.78
N GLN A 176 -6.95 -27.18 -9.17
CA GLN A 176 -8.31 -27.74 -9.06
C GLN A 176 -8.95 -27.97 -10.43
N ARG A 177 -8.75 -27.06 -11.38
CA ARG A 177 -9.26 -27.20 -12.75
C ARG A 177 -8.60 -28.38 -13.46
N PHE A 178 -7.28 -28.54 -13.34
CA PHE A 178 -6.57 -29.68 -13.91
C PHE A 178 -7.05 -31.00 -13.32
N GLU A 179 -7.13 -31.09 -11.99
CA GLU A 179 -7.63 -32.30 -11.30
C GLU A 179 -9.07 -32.61 -11.74
N GLY A 180 -9.95 -31.61 -11.80
CA GLY A 180 -11.32 -31.79 -12.28
C GLY A 180 -11.41 -32.31 -13.73
N ILE A 181 -10.52 -31.87 -14.62
CA ILE A 181 -10.45 -32.39 -16.00
C ILE A 181 -9.90 -33.82 -16.00
N ALA A 182 -8.82 -34.06 -15.27
CA ALA A 182 -8.13 -35.35 -15.25
C ALA A 182 -8.97 -36.46 -14.60
N GLU A 183 -9.71 -36.15 -13.53
CA GLU A 183 -10.61 -37.11 -12.88
C GLU A 183 -11.84 -37.48 -13.72
N ASN A 184 -12.21 -36.65 -14.70
CA ASN A 184 -13.30 -36.95 -15.65
C ASN A 184 -12.80 -37.54 -16.98
N SER A 185 -11.50 -37.77 -17.13
CA SER A 185 -10.90 -38.39 -18.31
C SER A 185 -11.02 -39.92 -18.23
N PHE A 186 -11.17 -40.57 -19.38
CA PHE A 186 -11.09 -42.03 -19.49
C PHE A 186 -9.65 -42.54 -19.64
N ASP A 187 -8.73 -41.70 -20.12
CA ASP A 187 -7.31 -42.03 -20.23
C ASP A 187 -6.61 -41.87 -18.87
N ILE A 188 -5.69 -42.78 -18.54
CA ILE A 188 -4.85 -42.66 -17.33
C ILE A 188 -3.90 -41.48 -17.51
N LEU A 189 -4.08 -40.46 -16.68
CA LEU A 189 -3.18 -39.33 -16.58
C LEU A 189 -2.36 -39.45 -15.30
N PHE A 190 -1.06 -39.18 -15.41
CA PHE A 190 -0.16 -39.17 -14.28
C PHE A 190 0.88 -38.06 -14.40
N ARG A 191 1.38 -37.60 -13.26
CA ARG A 191 2.48 -36.63 -13.19
C ARG A 191 3.65 -37.24 -12.43
N VAL A 192 4.85 -37.03 -12.94
CA VAL A 192 6.10 -37.50 -12.32
C VAL A 192 6.84 -36.29 -11.74
N GLY A 193 7.30 -36.41 -10.49
CA GLY A 193 8.08 -35.39 -9.80
C GLY A 193 9.54 -35.38 -10.23
N HIS A 194 10.32 -34.47 -9.65
CA HIS A 194 11.75 -34.31 -9.98
C HIS A 194 12.59 -35.54 -9.61
N ASP A 195 12.16 -36.30 -8.60
CA ASP A 195 12.78 -37.54 -8.12
C ASP A 195 12.23 -38.81 -8.81
N ALA A 196 11.60 -38.64 -9.98
CA ALA A 196 10.99 -39.72 -10.75
C ALA A 196 9.87 -40.50 -10.03
N GLU A 197 9.24 -39.94 -9.00
CA GLU A 197 8.07 -40.51 -8.32
C GLU A 197 6.74 -40.02 -8.92
N PHE A 198 5.68 -40.82 -8.85
CA PHE A 198 4.34 -40.36 -9.23
C PHE A 198 3.82 -39.35 -8.20
N THR A 199 3.58 -38.11 -8.61
CA THR A 199 3.01 -37.03 -7.76
C THR A 199 1.51 -36.82 -7.97
N TYR A 200 0.93 -37.48 -8.98
CA TYR A 200 -0.49 -37.52 -9.27
C TYR A 200 -0.78 -38.70 -10.19
N VAL A 201 -1.89 -39.40 -9.97
CA VAL A 201 -2.46 -40.43 -10.85
C VAL A 201 -3.98 -40.26 -10.84
N SER A 202 -4.61 -40.15 -12.01
CA SER A 202 -6.07 -40.01 -12.15
C SER A 202 -6.84 -41.27 -11.74
N SER A 203 -8.08 -41.14 -11.26
CA SER A 203 -8.94 -42.28 -10.92
C SER A 203 -9.18 -43.29 -12.06
N ALA A 204 -8.98 -42.89 -13.33
CA ALA A 204 -9.03 -43.78 -14.48
C ALA A 204 -8.08 -45.00 -14.38
N VAL A 205 -7.06 -44.96 -13.53
CA VAL A 205 -6.14 -46.09 -13.29
C VAL A 205 -6.81 -47.30 -12.64
N GLU A 206 -7.84 -47.08 -11.82
CA GLU A 206 -8.54 -48.16 -11.12
C GLU A 206 -9.36 -49.03 -12.08
N PRO A 207 -10.26 -48.50 -12.93
CA PRO A 207 -10.97 -49.31 -13.91
C PRO A 207 -10.06 -49.84 -15.04
N THR A 208 -8.92 -49.19 -15.31
CA THR A 208 -8.04 -49.57 -16.43
C THR A 208 -6.96 -50.59 -16.04
N LEU A 209 -6.31 -50.42 -14.88
CA LEU A 209 -5.21 -51.26 -14.40
C LEU A 209 -5.50 -51.95 -13.06
N GLY A 210 -6.57 -51.60 -12.35
CA GLY A 210 -6.98 -52.25 -11.09
C GLY A 210 -6.27 -51.74 -9.83
N TYR A 211 -5.46 -50.69 -9.93
CA TYR A 211 -4.77 -50.08 -8.80
C TYR A 211 -5.53 -48.87 -8.28
N ALA A 212 -5.58 -48.66 -6.96
CA ALA A 212 -6.08 -47.39 -6.45
C ALA A 212 -5.02 -46.30 -6.72
N PRO A 213 -5.42 -45.06 -7.08
CA PRO A 213 -4.48 -43.95 -7.28
C PRO A 213 -3.51 -43.72 -6.11
N ALA A 214 -4.01 -43.94 -4.88
CA ALA A 214 -3.25 -43.79 -3.66
C ALA A 214 -2.10 -44.81 -3.53
N ASP A 215 -2.21 -45.98 -4.17
CA ASP A 215 -1.17 -47.02 -4.14
C ASP A 215 0.01 -46.68 -5.06
N LEU A 216 -0.23 -45.86 -6.08
CA LEU A 216 0.77 -45.45 -7.06
C LEU A 216 1.40 -44.09 -6.72
N THR A 217 0.67 -43.21 -6.05
CA THR A 217 1.20 -41.89 -5.67
C THR A 217 2.34 -42.03 -4.63
N GLY A 218 3.48 -41.40 -4.89
CA GLY A 218 4.71 -41.49 -4.08
C GLY A 218 5.59 -42.70 -4.40
N SER A 219 5.21 -43.55 -5.35
CA SER A 219 6.05 -44.66 -5.82
C SER A 219 6.88 -44.26 -7.05
N PRO A 220 8.08 -44.84 -7.24
CA PRO A 220 8.94 -44.55 -8.38
C PRO A 220 8.27 -44.96 -9.71
N SER A 221 8.41 -44.10 -10.71
CA SER A 221 7.87 -44.31 -12.07
C SER A 221 8.70 -45.28 -12.92
N THR A 222 9.92 -45.58 -12.50
CA THR A 222 10.79 -46.56 -13.14
C THR A 222 10.78 -47.86 -12.32
N SER A 223 10.36 -48.97 -12.94
CA SER A 223 10.64 -50.29 -12.37
C SER A 223 12.17 -50.50 -12.31
N SER A 224 12.66 -50.98 -11.16
CA SER A 224 14.03 -51.50 -11.02
C SER A 224 14.25 -52.72 -11.91
#